data_AF-A0A914PK58-F1
#
_entry.id   AF-A0A914PK58-F1
#
_cell.length_a   1.000
_cell.length_b   1.000
_cell.length_c   1.000
_cell.angle_alpha   90.00
_cell.angle_beta   90.00
_cell.angle_gamma   90.00
#
_symmetry.space_group_name_H-M   'P 1'
#
loop_
_entity.id
_entity.type
_entity.pdbx_description
1 polymer ?
#
loop_
_entity_poly.entity_id
_entity_poly.type
_entity_poly.pdbx_seq_one_letter_code
_entity_poly.pdbx_strand_id
1 'polypeptide(L)'
;MVVLEQLNNFNGMVAFGAALCSRLDKEKQQYYEHFRKVCMDDNRQTAIRAKMRSVNPPCVPFPGTYLTKMFFVEEQNKTFVKDREKEVHSEGEKESPDITKSKRLISFVRCRKVAEIIKELYLYQSQQYMLRAEPSILVGFYLTDFSKNEFNLNTKLKIDNQNCTSN
;
A
#
# COMPACT_ATOMS: atom_id res chain seq x y z
N MET A 1 -3.60 -13.20 -19.86
CA MET A 1 -4.32 -12.43 -18.80
C MET A 1 -3.99 -13.09 -17.48
N VAL A 2 -3.31 -12.38 -16.57
CA VAL A 2 -2.68 -13.00 -15.38
C VAL A 2 -3.75 -13.34 -14.33
N VAL A 3 -3.71 -14.55 -13.75
CA VAL A 3 -4.69 -15.06 -12.78
C VAL A 3 -4.97 -14.07 -11.63
N LEU A 4 -3.94 -13.33 -11.18
CA LEU A 4 -4.05 -12.31 -10.14
C LEU A 4 -5.02 -11.17 -10.52
N GLU A 5 -5.10 -10.81 -11.80
CA GLU A 5 -6.04 -9.82 -12.29
C GLU A 5 -7.48 -10.34 -12.27
N GLN A 6 -7.67 -11.62 -12.62
CA GLN A 6 -8.99 -12.27 -12.59
C GLN A 6 -9.51 -12.42 -11.16
N LEU A 7 -8.61 -12.64 -10.20
CA LEU A 7 -8.94 -12.71 -8.77
C LEU A 7 -9.04 -11.33 -8.10
N ASN A 8 -8.87 -10.21 -8.83
CA ASN A 8 -8.83 -8.87 -8.27
C ASN A 8 -7.82 -8.74 -7.09
N ASN A 9 -6.67 -9.44 -7.19
CA ASN A 9 -5.62 -9.41 -6.20
C ASN A 9 -4.55 -8.40 -6.61
N PHE A 10 -4.83 -7.12 -6.37
CA PHE A 10 -3.96 -6.01 -6.76
C PHE A 10 -2.64 -6.01 -5.97
N ASN A 11 -2.65 -6.47 -4.72
CA ASN A 11 -1.43 -6.62 -3.94
C ASN A 11 -0.45 -7.60 -4.60
N GLY A 12 -0.95 -8.77 -5.01
CA GLY A 12 -0.15 -9.77 -5.73
C GLY A 12 0.37 -9.24 -7.06
N MET A 13 -0.45 -8.49 -7.83
CA MET A 13 -0.03 -7.90 -9.10
C MET A 13 1.15 -6.93 -8.92
N VAL A 14 1.07 -6.05 -7.92
CA VAL A 14 2.14 -5.08 -7.61
C VAL A 14 3.40 -5.80 -7.13
N ALA A 15 3.27 -6.78 -6.23
CA ALA A 15 4.40 -7.54 -5.71
C ALA A 15 5.12 -8.33 -6.81
N PHE A 16 4.36 -9.02 -7.66
CA PHE A 16 4.90 -9.80 -8.76
C PHE A 16 5.60 -8.90 -9.80
N GLY A 17 4.98 -7.77 -10.16
CA GLY A 17 5.59 -6.80 -11.06
C GLY A 17 6.91 -6.25 -10.50
N ALA A 18 6.96 -5.90 -9.22
CA ALA A 18 8.17 -5.39 -8.58
C ALA A 18 9.31 -6.44 -8.56
N ALA A 19 8.97 -7.71 -8.32
CA ALA A 19 9.96 -8.79 -8.27
C ALA A 19 10.58 -9.12 -9.64
N LEU A 20 9.82 -8.98 -10.72
CA LEU A 20 10.24 -9.38 -12.06
C LEU A 20 11.16 -8.38 -12.78
N CYS A 21 11.33 -7.17 -12.25
CA CYS A 21 11.95 -6.05 -12.97
C CYS A 21 13.44 -6.21 -13.34
N SER A 22 14.15 -7.23 -12.86
CA SER A 22 15.62 -7.34 -13.05
C SER A 22 16.18 -8.73 -13.35
N ARG A 23 15.34 -9.76 -13.55
CA ARG A 23 15.79 -11.18 -13.56
C ARG A 23 15.19 -12.04 -14.68
N LEU A 24 14.75 -11.45 -15.78
CA LEU A 24 14.08 -12.19 -16.86
C LEU A 24 14.94 -12.34 -18.11
N ASP A 25 14.88 -13.53 -18.71
CA ASP A 25 15.46 -13.82 -20.03
C ASP A 25 14.74 -13.03 -21.13
N LYS A 26 15.40 -12.81 -22.28
CA LYS A 26 14.86 -12.03 -23.41
C LYS A 26 13.47 -12.48 -23.89
N GLU A 27 13.20 -13.79 -23.88
CA GLU A 27 11.88 -14.34 -24.24
C GLU A 27 10.80 -13.99 -23.22
N LYS A 28 11.14 -14.05 -21.92
CA LYS A 28 10.23 -13.75 -20.81
C LYS A 28 10.03 -12.24 -20.64
N GLN A 29 10.99 -11.43 -21.11
CA GLN A 29 10.90 -9.98 -21.10
C GLN A 29 9.71 -9.48 -21.92
N GLN A 30 9.38 -10.09 -23.06
CA GLN A 30 8.23 -9.68 -23.87
C GLN A 30 6.89 -9.82 -23.13
N TYR A 31 6.69 -10.94 -22.44
CA TYR A 31 5.52 -11.18 -21.60
C TYR A 31 5.49 -10.23 -20.40
N TYR A 32 6.65 -9.94 -19.82
CA TYR A 32 6.77 -8.98 -18.73
C TYR A 32 6.47 -7.55 -19.18
N GLU A 33 6.93 -7.09 -20.34
CA GLU A 33 6.60 -5.76 -20.84
C GLU A 33 5.09 -5.59 -21.06
N HIS A 34 4.41 -6.63 -21.55
CA HIS A 34 2.94 -6.64 -21.64
C HIS A 34 2.29 -6.55 -20.25
N PHE A 35 2.74 -7.38 -19.30
CA PHE A 35 2.26 -7.35 -17.92
C PHE A 35 2.53 -5.99 -17.25
N ARG A 36 3.70 -5.41 -17.47
CA ARG A 36 4.15 -4.13 -16.93
C ARG A 36 3.29 -2.97 -17.43
N LYS A 37 2.95 -2.94 -18.72
CA LYS A 37 2.01 -1.94 -19.27
C LYS A 37 0.62 -2.04 -18.63
N VAL A 38 0.14 -3.25 -18.37
CA VAL A 38 -1.18 -3.45 -17.74
C VAL A 38 -1.15 -3.14 -16.24
N CYS A 39 -0.04 -3.46 -15.55
CA CYS A 39 -0.01 -3.54 -14.08
C CYS A 39 0.89 -2.50 -13.39
N MET A 40 1.78 -1.82 -14.12
CA MET A 40 2.85 -0.97 -13.56
C MET A 40 3.01 0.41 -14.22
N ASP A 41 2.12 0.79 -15.13
CA ASP A 41 2.17 2.08 -15.82
C ASP A 41 1.89 3.28 -14.88
N ASP A 42 2.28 4.50 -15.24
CA ASP A 42 2.23 5.67 -14.33
C ASP A 42 0.81 6.00 -13.84
N ASN A 43 -0.20 5.72 -14.67
CA ASN A 43 -1.62 5.87 -14.32
C ASN A 43 -2.18 4.71 -13.45
N ARG A 44 -1.34 3.74 -13.04
CA ARG A 44 -1.72 2.55 -12.28
C ARG A 44 -2.55 2.87 -11.06
N GLN A 45 -2.14 3.85 -10.25
CA GLN A 45 -2.88 4.15 -9.03
C GLN A 45 -4.31 4.59 -9.34
N THR A 46 -4.51 5.32 -10.43
CA THR A 46 -5.83 5.77 -10.87
C THR A 46 -6.64 4.61 -11.46
N ALA A 47 -6.01 3.78 -12.30
CA ALA A 47 -6.65 2.60 -12.89
C ALA A 47 -7.04 1.54 -11.84
N ILE A 48 -6.14 1.20 -10.91
CA ILE A 48 -6.42 0.29 -9.78
C ILE A 48 -7.53 0.86 -8.92
N ARG A 49 -7.50 2.17 -8.58
CA ARG A 49 -8.59 2.81 -7.81
C ARG A 49 -9.93 2.76 -8.54
N ALA A 50 -9.95 3.01 -9.85
CA ALA A 50 -11.18 2.95 -10.65
C ALA A 50 -11.74 1.53 -10.69
N LYS A 51 -10.88 0.53 -10.94
CA LYS A 51 -11.26 -0.88 -10.97
C LYS A 51 -11.72 -1.39 -9.60
N MET A 52 -11.07 -0.97 -8.53
CA MET A 52 -11.48 -1.30 -7.16
C MET A 52 -12.87 -0.76 -6.80
N ARG A 53 -13.22 0.44 -7.28
CA ARG A 53 -14.57 1.00 -7.07
C ARG A 53 -15.66 0.27 -7.86
N SER A 54 -15.31 -0.39 -8.96
CA SER A 54 -16.27 -1.12 -9.80
C SER A 54 -16.33 -2.62 -9.50
N VAL A 55 -15.44 -3.12 -8.64
CA VAL A 55 -15.35 -4.55 -8.28
C VAL A 55 -16.05 -4.77 -6.96
N ASN A 56 -17.01 -5.70 -6.96
CA ASN A 56 -17.55 -6.24 -5.71
C ASN A 56 -16.55 -7.23 -5.11
N PRO A 57 -16.39 -7.29 -3.78
CA PRO A 57 -15.58 -8.33 -3.13
C PRO A 57 -15.97 -9.75 -3.62
N PRO A 58 -15.03 -10.72 -3.63
CA PRO A 58 -13.72 -10.71 -2.99
C PRO A 58 -12.65 -9.99 -3.83
N CYS A 59 -11.87 -9.12 -3.19
CA CYS A 59 -10.69 -8.50 -3.81
C CYS A 59 -9.64 -8.18 -2.74
N VAL A 60 -8.37 -8.10 -3.15
CA VAL A 60 -7.28 -7.72 -2.24
C VAL A 60 -6.69 -6.37 -2.68
N PRO A 61 -6.93 -5.30 -1.91
CA PRO A 61 -6.38 -3.98 -2.19
C PRO A 61 -4.85 -3.96 -2.03
N PHE A 62 -4.16 -3.06 -2.74
CA PHE A 62 -2.75 -2.76 -2.44
C PHE A 62 -2.67 -1.82 -1.21
N PRO A 63 -2.10 -2.24 -0.07
CA PRO A 63 -2.11 -1.45 1.16
C PRO A 63 -1.42 -0.09 1.03
N GLY A 64 -0.35 -0.02 0.22
CA GLY A 64 0.40 1.22 0.00
C GLY A 64 -0.48 2.39 -0.45
N THR A 65 -1.50 2.13 -1.27
CA THR A 65 -2.45 3.19 -1.70
C THR A 65 -3.24 3.77 -0.52
N TYR A 66 -3.63 2.96 0.45
CA TYR A 66 -4.39 3.40 1.62
C TYR A 66 -3.49 4.08 2.64
N LEU A 67 -2.26 3.59 2.82
CA LEU A 67 -1.25 4.23 3.65
C LEU A 67 -0.92 5.63 3.13
N THR A 68 -0.74 5.80 1.82
CA THR A 68 -0.55 7.12 1.20
C THR A 68 -1.75 8.04 1.42
N LYS A 69 -2.99 7.53 1.28
CA LYS A 69 -4.21 8.32 1.59
C LYS A 69 -4.24 8.76 3.05
N MET A 70 -3.93 7.86 3.99
CA MET A 70 -3.88 8.17 5.42
C MET A 70 -2.83 9.26 5.69
N PHE A 71 -1.61 9.08 5.18
CA PHE A 71 -0.53 10.06 5.31
C PHE A 71 -0.95 11.46 4.86
N PHE A 72 -1.57 11.60 3.67
CA PHE A 72 -2.04 12.91 3.19
C PHE A 72 -3.13 13.53 4.08
N VAL A 73 -4.04 12.71 4.63
CA VAL A 73 -5.04 13.20 5.59
C VAL A 73 -4.39 13.73 6.86
N GLU A 74 -3.34 13.05 7.33
CA GLU A 74 -2.59 13.45 8.53
C GLU A 74 -1.80 14.74 8.33
N GLU A 75 -1.19 14.92 7.16
CA GLU A 75 -0.41 16.12 6.81
C GLU A 75 -1.30 17.36 6.66
N GLN A 76 -2.48 17.21 6.04
CA GLN A 76 -3.38 18.33 5.76
C GLN A 76 -4.28 18.71 6.95
N ASN A 77 -4.48 17.83 7.94
CA ASN A 77 -5.43 18.05 9.03
C ASN A 77 -4.78 17.78 10.39
N LYS A 78 -4.59 18.83 11.20
CA LYS A 78 -4.07 18.71 12.57
C LYS A 78 -5.05 17.93 13.44
N THR A 79 -4.52 17.01 14.27
CA THR A 79 -5.31 16.22 15.23
C THR A 79 -6.03 17.11 16.23
N PHE A 80 -5.35 18.17 16.68
CA PHE A 80 -5.89 19.11 17.65
C PHE A 80 -6.05 20.49 17.01
N VAL A 81 -7.21 21.09 17.25
CA VAL A 81 -7.53 22.47 16.89
C VAL A 81 -7.49 23.29 18.17
N LYS A 82 -6.91 24.49 18.10
CA LYS A 82 -7.00 25.47 19.20
C LYS A 82 -8.38 26.11 19.14
N ASP A 83 -8.98 26.36 20.31
CA ASP A 83 -10.17 27.21 20.38
C ASP A 83 -9.88 28.55 19.68
N ARG A 84 -10.79 28.97 18.79
CA ARG A 84 -10.70 30.25 18.06
C ARG A 84 -11.16 31.44 18.91
N GLU A 85 -11.38 31.24 20.20
CA GLU A 85 -11.79 32.30 21.12
C GLU A 85 -10.54 32.92 21.72
N LYS A 86 -9.93 33.91 21.04
CA LYS A 86 -9.26 35.12 21.57
C LYS A 86 -8.72 35.98 20.40
N GLU A 87 -9.60 36.46 19.53
CA GLU A 87 -9.36 37.67 18.71
C GLU A 87 -10.63 38.52 18.69
N VAL A 88 -11.10 38.92 19.88
CA VAL A 88 -11.92 40.13 20.01
C VAL A 88 -11.38 40.86 21.23
N HIS A 89 -10.95 42.10 21.01
CA HIS A 89 -10.45 43.04 22.00
C HIS A 89 -11.36 43.14 23.22
N SER A 90 -10.78 43.09 24.42
CA SER A 90 -11.18 43.95 25.53
C SER A 90 -9.97 44.17 26.42
N GLU A 91 -9.46 45.39 26.36
CA GLU A 91 -8.66 46.00 27.42
C GLU A 91 -9.47 45.96 28.72
N GLY A 92 -8.81 45.68 29.85
CA GLY A 92 -9.40 45.88 31.17
C GLY A 92 -9.44 44.64 32.06
N GLU A 93 -8.51 44.66 33.02
CA GLU A 93 -8.69 44.24 34.41
C GLU A 93 -8.60 42.75 34.84
N LYS A 94 -7.56 42.57 35.67
CA LYS A 94 -7.46 41.82 36.93
C LYS A 94 -7.21 40.31 36.85
N GLU A 95 -5.98 40.03 37.24
CA GLU A 95 -5.34 38.74 37.42
C GLU A 95 -6.12 37.85 38.41
N SER A 96 -6.48 36.65 37.94
CA SER A 96 -6.81 35.49 38.77
C SER A 96 -6.05 34.30 38.19
N PRO A 97 -5.28 33.53 38.98
CA PRO A 97 -4.46 32.45 38.46
C PRO A 97 -5.32 31.17 38.39
N ASP A 98 -6.32 31.13 37.51
CA ASP A 98 -7.20 29.96 37.38
C ASP A 98 -7.09 29.30 35.99
N ILE A 99 -6.63 28.05 36.04
CA ILE A 99 -6.73 26.93 35.10
C ILE A 99 -7.34 27.28 33.73
N THR A 100 -6.61 28.00 32.86
CA THR A 100 -6.94 28.04 31.43
C THR A 100 -5.87 27.34 30.61
N LYS A 101 -5.68 26.03 30.87
CA LYS A 101 -5.05 25.15 29.87
C LYS A 101 -5.95 25.18 28.63
N SER A 102 -5.54 25.94 27.62
CA SER A 102 -6.18 25.98 26.30
C SER A 102 -6.74 24.60 25.93
N LYS A 103 -8.06 24.49 25.85
CA LYS A 103 -8.74 23.21 25.68
C LYS A 103 -8.37 22.70 24.28
N ARG A 104 -7.59 21.62 24.23
CA ARG A 104 -7.21 20.99 22.95
C ARG A 104 -8.44 20.27 22.41
N LEU A 105 -9.09 20.84 21.40
CA LEU A 105 -10.23 20.21 20.73
C LEU A 105 -9.74 19.21 19.67
N ILE A 106 -10.42 18.08 19.53
CA ILE A 106 -10.11 17.08 18.51
C ILE A 106 -10.73 17.50 17.17
N SER A 107 -9.98 17.35 16.08
CA SER A 107 -10.48 17.58 14.72
C SER A 107 -11.36 16.41 14.26
N PHE A 108 -12.68 16.57 14.34
CA PHE A 108 -13.62 15.60 13.77
C PHE A 108 -13.48 15.45 12.25
N VAL A 109 -12.99 16.47 11.54
CA VAL A 109 -12.73 16.39 10.10
C VAL A 109 -11.65 15.35 9.80
N ARG A 110 -10.54 15.37 10.56
CA ARG A 110 -9.49 14.34 10.45
C ARG A 110 -10.05 12.96 10.76
N CYS A 111 -10.78 12.82 11.87
CA CYS A 111 -11.36 11.56 12.30
C CYS A 111 -12.30 10.96 11.24
N ARG A 112 -13.19 11.78 10.65
CA ARG A 112 -14.11 11.32 9.59
C ARG A 112 -13.36 10.85 8.35
N LYS A 113 -12.38 11.60 7.87
CA LYS A 113 -11.58 11.22 6.69
C LYS A 113 -10.83 9.89 6.92
N VAL A 114 -10.23 9.70 8.09
CA VAL A 114 -9.55 8.43 8.43
C VAL A 114 -10.57 7.29 8.53
N ALA A 115 -11.72 7.52 9.16
CA ALA A 115 -12.78 6.53 9.29
C ALA A 115 -13.34 6.07 7.93
N GLU A 116 -13.44 6.97 6.94
CA GLU A 116 -13.84 6.62 5.57
C GLU A 116 -12.86 5.64 4.92
N ILE A 117 -11.55 5.88 5.07
CA ILE A 117 -10.50 5.00 4.54
C ILE A 117 -10.58 3.62 5.20
N ILE A 118 -10.74 3.59 6.53
CA ILE A 118 -10.85 2.34 7.31
C ILE A 118 -12.11 1.57 6.91
N LYS A 119 -13.25 2.26 6.77
CA LYS A 119 -14.51 1.65 6.34
C LYS A 119 -14.38 1.01 4.95
N GLU A 120 -13.70 1.67 4.03
CA GLU A 120 -13.40 1.12 2.70
C GLU A 120 -12.56 -0.17 2.81
N LEU A 121 -11.53 -0.19 3.67
CA LEU A 121 -10.70 -1.38 3.89
C LEU A 121 -11.50 -2.55 4.49
N TYR A 122 -12.37 -2.28 5.47
CA TYR A 122 -13.22 -3.30 6.07
C TYR A 122 -14.18 -3.94 5.06
N LEU A 123 -14.68 -3.17 4.08
CA LEU A 123 -15.51 -3.72 3.01
C LEU A 123 -14.79 -4.83 2.26
N TYR A 124 -13.52 -4.63 1.89
CA TYR A 124 -12.74 -5.65 1.18
C TYR A 124 -12.36 -6.85 2.05
N GLN A 125 -12.27 -6.68 3.37
CA GLN A 125 -12.00 -7.77 4.31
C GLN A 125 -13.24 -8.64 4.60
N SER A 126 -14.45 -8.11 4.38
CA SER A 126 -15.70 -8.78 4.75
C SER A 126 -15.99 -10.06 3.95
N GLN A 127 -15.45 -10.17 2.73
CA GLN A 127 -15.71 -11.30 1.84
C GLN A 127 -14.40 -12.00 1.46
N GLN A 128 -14.31 -13.26 1.85
CA GLN A 128 -13.16 -14.12 1.54
C GLN A 128 -13.27 -14.70 0.13
N TYR A 129 -12.13 -15.06 -0.44
CA TYR A 129 -12.10 -15.85 -1.67
C TYR A 129 -12.73 -17.22 -1.44
N MET A 130 -13.56 -17.65 -2.39
CA MET A 130 -14.06 -19.03 -2.46
C MET A 130 -13.00 -19.95 -3.09
N LEU A 131 -11.81 -19.99 -2.47
CA LEU A 131 -10.68 -20.81 -2.89
C LEU A 131 -10.33 -21.80 -1.78
N ARG A 132 -10.03 -23.03 -2.16
CA ARG A 132 -9.55 -24.05 -1.22
C ARG A 132 -8.03 -24.00 -1.17
N ALA A 133 -7.48 -23.88 0.03
CA ALA A 133 -6.03 -23.94 0.20
C ALA A 133 -5.54 -25.36 -0.07
N GLU A 134 -4.53 -25.46 -0.95
CA GLU A 134 -3.92 -26.73 -1.32
C GLU A 134 -2.72 -27.00 -0.39
N PRO A 135 -2.73 -28.06 0.44
CA PRO A 135 -1.73 -28.28 1.48
C PRO A 135 -0.29 -28.37 0.96
N SER A 136 -0.11 -28.99 -0.22
CA SER A 136 1.21 -29.16 -0.85
C SER A 136 1.90 -27.83 -1.16
N ILE A 137 1.13 -26.80 -1.50
CA ILE A 137 1.63 -25.47 -1.85
C ILE A 137 1.94 -24.66 -0.58
N LEU A 138 1.13 -24.81 0.48
CA LEU A 138 1.34 -24.10 1.74
C LEU A 138 2.68 -24.44 2.39
N VAL A 139 3.04 -25.73 2.41
CA VAL A 139 4.31 -26.21 2.96
C VAL A 139 5.50 -25.52 2.29
N GLY A 140 5.46 -25.36 0.96
CA GLY A 140 6.49 -24.66 0.20
C GLY A 140 6.63 -23.19 0.60
N PHE A 141 5.53 -22.47 0.84
CA PHE A 141 5.57 -21.05 1.24
C PHE A 141 6.00 -20.82 2.70
N TYR A 142 5.63 -21.72 3.63
CA TYR A 142 5.98 -21.57 5.05
C TYR A 142 7.39 -22.08 5.39
N LEU A 143 7.92 -23.05 4.63
CA LEU A 143 9.25 -23.61 4.87
C LEU A 143 10.37 -22.89 4.12
N THR A 144 10.06 -22.06 3.12
CA THR A 144 11.04 -21.11 2.60
C THR A 144 11.25 -20.03 3.64
N ASP A 145 12.23 -20.24 4.53
CA ASP A 145 12.76 -19.18 5.36
C ASP A 145 13.03 -17.96 4.47
N PHE A 146 12.55 -16.79 4.89
CA PHE A 146 13.08 -15.49 4.46
C PHE A 146 14.53 -15.41 4.98
N SER A 147 15.42 -16.20 4.39
CA SER A 147 16.85 -16.09 4.61
C SER A 147 17.25 -14.69 4.20
N LYS A 148 17.45 -13.87 5.23
CA LYS A 148 18.13 -12.57 5.30
C LYS A 148 18.82 -12.23 3.99
N ASN A 149 18.38 -11.16 3.32
CA ASN A 149 19.15 -10.09 2.63
C ASN A 149 20.55 -10.34 2.00
N GLU A 150 21.06 -11.56 1.87
CA GLU A 150 22.23 -11.91 1.09
C GLU A 150 21.74 -12.50 -0.23
N PHE A 151 21.08 -11.66 -1.03
CA PHE A 151 21.12 -11.87 -2.47
C PHE A 151 22.56 -11.60 -2.91
N ASN A 152 23.36 -12.66 -2.85
CA ASN A 152 24.77 -12.73 -3.22
C ASN A 152 25.00 -12.03 -4.56
N LEU A 153 25.50 -10.78 -4.53
CA LEU A 153 26.13 -10.17 -5.71
C LEU A 153 27.26 -11.08 -6.24
N ASN A 154 27.87 -11.89 -5.37
CA ASN A 154 28.94 -12.82 -5.74
C ASN A 154 28.43 -14.03 -6.56
N THR A 155 27.16 -14.44 -6.45
CA THR A 155 26.61 -15.46 -7.37
C THR A 155 26.38 -14.91 -8.77
N LYS A 156 26.15 -13.59 -8.90
CA LYS A 156 26.00 -12.93 -10.20
C LYS A 156 27.30 -12.94 -10.99
N LEU A 157 28.43 -12.65 -10.32
CA LEU A 157 29.77 -12.78 -10.90
C LEU A 157 30.15 -14.23 -11.27
N LYS A 158 29.63 -15.24 -10.57
CA LYS A 158 29.94 -16.65 -10.90
C LYS A 158 29.17 -17.16 -12.12
N ILE A 159 27.89 -16.77 -12.27
CA ILE A 159 27.06 -17.21 -13.41
C ILE A 159 27.48 -16.49 -14.69
N ASP A 160 27.81 -15.20 -14.61
CA ASP A 160 28.25 -14.43 -15.78
C ASP A 160 29.66 -14.86 -16.25
N ASN A 161 30.54 -15.31 -15.34
CA ASN A 161 31.88 -15.80 -15.72
C ASN A 161 31.90 -17.24 -16.27
N GLN A 162 30.90 -18.08 -15.98
CA GLN A 162 30.82 -19.43 -16.56
C GLN A 162 30.34 -19.42 -18.02
N ASN A 163 29.60 -18.39 -18.44
CA ASN A 163 29.14 -18.24 -19.82
C ASN A 163 30.21 -17.61 -20.75
N CYS A 164 31.34 -17.13 -20.21
CA CYS A 164 32.42 -16.51 -20.99
C CYS A 164 33.63 -17.44 -21.23
N THR A 165 33.65 -18.66 -20.70
CA THR A 165 34.79 -19.61 -20.85
C THR A 165 34.48 -20.83 -21.72
N SER A 166 33.34 -20.83 -22.42
CA SER A 166 33.03 -21.85 -23.45
C SER A 166 32.98 -21.19 -24.83
N ASN A 167 34.16 -20.92 -25.39
CA ASN A 167 34.44 -20.81 -26.82
C ASN A 167 35.88 -21.26 -27.05
#